data_AF-R4MIP0-F1
#
_entry.id   AF-R4MIP0-F1
#
_cell.length_a   1.000
_cell.length_b   1.000
_cell.length_c   1.000
_cell.angle_alpha   90.00
_cell.angle_beta   90.00
_cell.angle_gamma   90.00
#
_symmetry.space_group_name_H-M   'P 1'
#
loop_
_entity.id
_entity.type
_entity.pdbx_description
1 polymer ?
#
loop_
_entity_poly.entity_id
_entity_poly.type
_entity_poly.pdbx_seq_one_letter_code
_entity_poly.pdbx_strand_id
1 'polypeptide(L)' 'MVHPLIARPLPAETGPAPFRHIPQAPQRPAPLPGQDSVQICRKLLGMTADETERLINERVMFGPAVTA' A
#
# COMPACT_ATOMS: atom_id res chain seq x y z
N MET A 1 -17.03 2.44 -7.92
CA MET A 1 -17.16 3.83 -7.46
C MET A 1 -18.47 4.40 -8.00
N VAL A 2 -19.33 4.99 -7.15
CA VAL A 2 -20.60 5.60 -7.57
C VAL A 2 -20.43 7.11 -7.54
N HIS A 3 -20.60 7.78 -8.68
CA HIS A 3 -20.44 9.22 -8.80
C HIS A 3 -21.82 9.90 -8.71
N PRO A 4 -22.00 11.00 -7.94
CA PRO A 4 -23.31 11.60 -7.70
C PRO A 4 -24.05 12.06 -8.97
N LEU A 5 -23.30 12.43 -10.01
CA LEU A 5 -23.83 12.97 -11.26
C LEU A 5 -23.85 11.96 -12.42
N ILE A 6 -23.43 10.71 -12.20
CA ILE A 6 -23.37 9.70 -13.27
C ILE A 6 -24.23 8.51 -12.86
N ALA A 7 -25.31 8.29 -13.60
CA ALA A 7 -26.29 7.24 -13.30
C ALA A 7 -25.71 5.82 -13.41
N ARG A 8 -24.68 5.61 -14.25
CA ARG A 8 -23.99 4.33 -14.38
C ARG A 8 -22.75 4.28 -13.48
N PRO A 9 -22.42 3.13 -12.85
CA PRO A 9 -21.16 2.97 -12.14
C PRO A 9 -19.99 3.29 -13.06
N LEU A 10 -19.03 4.06 -12.56
CA LEU A 10 -17.80 4.33 -13.30
C LEU A 10 -17.01 3.02 -13.44
N PRO A 11 -16.55 2.67 -14.65
CA PRO A 11 -15.69 1.52 -14.82
C PRO A 11 -14.39 1.78 -14.07
N ALA A 12 -13.96 0.79 -13.29
CA ALA A 12 -12.65 0.79 -12.68
C ALA A 12 -11.95 -0.49 -13.09
N GLU A 13 -10.79 -0.36 -13.72
CA GLU A 13 -9.98 -1.51 -14.07
C GLU A 13 -9.40 -2.11 -12.78
N THR A 14 -10.08 -3.15 -12.30
CA THR A 14 -9.75 -3.90 -11.07
C THR A 14 -8.93 -5.16 -11.36
N GLY A 15 -8.65 -5.42 -12.64
CA GLY A 15 -7.88 -6.56 -13.11
C GLY A 15 -7.92 -6.68 -14.64
N PRO A 16 -7.03 -7.51 -15.22
CA PRO A 16 -6.88 -7.64 -16.68
C PRO A 16 -8.06 -8.37 -17.35
N ALA A 17 -8.82 -9.15 -16.58
CA ALA A 17 -9.95 -9.95 -17.05
C ALA A 17 -10.89 -10.32 -15.88
N PRO A 18 -12.16 -10.67 -16.16
CA PRO A 18 -13.01 -11.32 -15.17
C PRO A 18 -12.53 -12.76 -14.92
N PHE A 19 -12.26 -13.08 -13.65
CA PHE A 19 -11.90 -14.44 -13.22
C PHE A 19 -13.04 -15.07 -12.42
N ARG A 20 -13.24 -16.39 -12.58
CA ARG A 20 -14.31 -17.12 -11.87
C ARG A 20 -14.02 -17.34 -10.38
N HIS A 21 -12.75 -17.54 -10.03
CA HIS A 21 -12.33 -17.95 -8.68
C HIS A 21 -11.33 -17.01 -8.02
N ILE A 22 -10.87 -15.98 -8.73
CA ILE A 22 -9.98 -14.96 -8.16
C ILE A 22 -10.86 -13.75 -7.83
N PRO A 23 -10.95 -13.35 -6.55
CA PRO A 23 -11.71 -12.16 -6.19
C PRO A 23 -11.06 -10.91 -6.76
N GLN A 24 -11.86 -9.86 -6.98
CA GLN A 24 -11.32 -8.56 -7.38
C GLN A 24 -10.38 -8.00 -6.30
N ALA A 25 -9.31 -7.34 -6.74
CA ALA A 25 -8.42 -6.65 -5.81
C ALA A 25 -9.18 -5.57 -5.03
N PRO A 26 -8.95 -5.44 -3.71
CA PRO A 26 -9.60 -4.39 -2.92
C PRO A 26 -9.21 -3.01 -3.44
N GLN A 27 -10.20 -2.16 -3.68
CA GLN A 27 -9.95 -0.76 -4.06
C GLN A 27 -9.63 0.05 -2.81
N ARG A 28 -8.35 0.44 -2.68
CA ARG A 28 -7.84 1.31 -1.63
C ARG A 28 -6.93 2.37 -2.25
N PRO A 29 -6.76 3.54 -1.60
CA PRO A 29 -5.78 4.53 -2.04
C PRO A 29 -4.39 3.93 -2.20
N ALA A 30 -3.59 4.51 -3.09
CA ALA A 30 -2.18 4.14 -3.20
C ALA A 30 -1.47 4.39 -1.86
N PRO A 31 -0.61 3.47 -1.40
CA PRO A 31 0.18 3.69 -0.19
C PRO A 31 1.07 4.93 -0.30
N LEU A 32 1.30 5.61 0.83
CA LEU A 32 2.29 6.68 0.92
C LEU A 32 3.73 6.12 0.85
N PRO A 33 4.71 6.93 0.43
CA PRO A 33 6.12 6.55 0.53
C PRO A 33 6.48 6.12 1.95
N GLY A 34 7.06 4.93 2.08
CA GLY A 34 7.51 4.39 3.36
C GLY A 34 6.41 3.89 4.31
N GLN A 35 5.13 3.97 3.93
CA GLN A 35 3.98 3.63 4.81
C GLN A 35 4.12 2.25 5.46
N ASP A 36 4.57 1.26 4.69
CA ASP A 36 4.63 -0.15 5.13
C ASP A 36 6.07 -0.65 5.38
N SER A 37 7.11 0.18 5.19
CA SER A 37 8.52 -0.24 5.23
C SER A 37 8.91 -0.94 6.54
N VAL A 38 8.59 -0.32 7.69
CA VAL A 38 8.94 -0.86 9.01
C VAL A 38 8.24 -2.20 9.26
N GLN A 39 6.98 -2.33 8.84
CA GLN A 39 6.25 -3.58 8.98
C GLN A 39 6.89 -4.70 8.15
N ILE A 40 7.29 -4.41 6.91
CA ILE A 40 7.93 -5.37 6.00
C ILE A 40 9.28 -5.82 6.57
N CYS A 41 10.14 -4.89 7.00
CA CYS A 41 11.42 -5.21 7.63
C CYS A 41 11.27 -6.16 8.81
N ARG A 42 10.30 -5.89 9.69
CA ARG A 42 10.07 -6.73 10.87
C ARG A 42 9.42 -8.08 10.54
N LYS A 43 8.33 -8.08 9.76
CA LYS A 43 7.49 -9.29 9.58
C LYS A 43 7.98 -10.22 8.48
N LEU A 44 8.58 -9.67 7.42
CA LEU A 44 9.00 -10.44 6.25
C LEU A 44 10.51 -10.63 6.22
N LEU A 45 11.28 -9.62 6.62
CA LEU A 45 12.74 -9.68 6.59
C LEU A 45 13.36 -10.10 7.93
N GLY A 46 12.56 -10.20 8.99
CA GLY A 46 13.04 -10.62 10.32
C GLY A 46 14.01 -9.64 10.98
N MET A 47 14.02 -8.38 10.53
CA MET A 47 14.92 -7.35 11.05
C MET A 47 14.44 -6.85 12.41
N THR A 48 15.41 -6.47 13.23
CA THR A 48 15.17 -5.80 14.51
C THR A 48 14.71 -4.35 14.30
N ALA A 49 14.17 -3.76 15.37
CA ALA A 49 13.80 -2.35 15.37
C ALA A 49 15.03 -1.46 15.11
N ASP A 50 16.14 -1.74 15.79
CA ASP A 50 17.38 -0.96 15.71
C ASP A 50 17.99 -0.99 14.30
N GLU A 51 17.99 -2.14 13.64
CA GLU A 51 18.47 -2.25 12.25
C GLU A 51 17.59 -1.44 11.28
N THR A 52 16.27 -1.49 11.48
CA THR A 52 15.32 -0.75 10.65
C THR A 52 15.48 0.76 10.85
N GLU A 53 15.61 1.21 12.10
CA GLU A 53 15.83 2.60 12.47
C GLU A 53 17.16 3.12 11.92
N ARG A 54 18.23 2.32 12.00
CA ARG A 54 19.52 2.67 11.41
C ARG A 54 19.40 2.98 9.92
N LEU A 55 18.72 2.13 9.14
CA LEU A 55 18.57 2.33 7.70
C LEU A 55 17.73 3.57 7.34
N ILE A 56 16.72 3.89 8.16
CA ILE A 56 15.93 5.11 8.00
C ILE A 56 16.80 6.34 8.29
N ASN A 57 17.58 6.30 9.37
CA ASN A 57 18.47 7.39 9.77
C ASN A 57 19.60 7.63 8.75
N GLU A 58 20.13 6.56 8.16
CA GLU A 58 21.10 6.60 7.06
C GLU A 58 20.47 7.03 5.71
N ARG A 59 19.14 7.25 5.67
CA ARG A 59 18.37 7.61 4.47
C ARG A 59 18.46 6.61 3.32
N VAL A 60 18.76 5.35 3.63
CA VAL A 60 18.76 4.24 2.66
C VAL A 60 17.33 3.82 2.33
N MET A 61 16.38 4.07 3.25
CA MET A 61 14.98 3.72 3.12
C MET A 61 14.08 4.79 3.76
N PHE A 62 12.87 4.98 3.19
CA PHE A 62 11.84 5.82 3.79
C PHE A 62 11.12 5.08 4.93
N GLY A 63 11.01 5.73 6.09
CA GLY A 63 10.07 5.36 7.13
C GLY A 63 8.66 5.91 6.86
N PRO A 64 7.65 5.52 7.64
CA PRO A 64 6.32 6.09 7.55
C PRO A 64 6.39 7.60 7.79
N ALA A 65 5.72 8.37 6.92
CA ALA A 65 5.63 9.81 7.10
C ALA A 65 4.98 10.12 8.45
N VAL A 66 5.62 10.98 9.26
CA VAL A 66 4.99 11.56 10.44
C VAL A 66 3.98 12.59 9.93
N THR A 67 2.71 12.22 9.88
CA THR A 67 1.63 13.22 9.78
C THR A 67 1.64 14.04 11.06
N ALA A 68 2.00 15.31 10.94
CA ALA A 68 1.93 16.32 12.01
C ALA A 68 0.47 16.63 12.39
#